data_AF-A0A2N7XB49-F1
#
_entry.id   AF-A0A2N7XB49-F1
#
_cell.length_a   1.000
_cell.length_b   1.000
_cell.length_c   1.000
_cell.angle_alpha   90.00
_cell.angle_beta   90.00
_cell.angle_gamma   90.00
#
_symmetry.space_group_name_H-M   'P 1'
#
loop_
_entity.id
_entity.type
_entity.pdbx_description
1 polymer ?
#
loop_
_entity_poly.entity_id
_entity_poly.type
_entity_poly.pdbx_seq_one_letter_code
_entity_poly.pdbx_strand_id
1 'polypeptide(L)'
;MGEGHRLILNGALLDLIDSFLLQNADDDRVDQLRRYLKGKLPTAAYGEAVGIVERYQTYMKAHDDLLAAQNLGHVGDASAIDIDRIAIWRQQRDRLRRSILGDDIVQAWYQNDDAQLDQVLQEWRQRLEDSEAPQAPAQAPRYPVPHWHDKQAEDHHRQYMLRVLEKAVTSFADRRRAHDGNPLR
;
A
#
# COMPACT_ATOMS: atom_id res chain seq x y z
N MET A 1 2.94 -33.13 -13.15
CA MET A 1 3.84 -33.20 -11.97
C MET A 1 5.18 -32.66 -12.42
N GLY A 2 5.61 -31.53 -11.84
CA GLY A 2 6.86 -30.86 -12.18
C GLY A 2 7.73 -30.68 -10.93
N GLU A 3 9.04 -30.68 -11.14
CA GLU A 3 10.10 -30.65 -10.13
C GLU A 3 10.10 -29.35 -9.32
N GLY A 4 10.45 -29.44 -8.03
CA GLY A 4 10.70 -28.27 -7.16
C GLY A 4 9.45 -27.43 -6.87
N HIS A 5 8.56 -27.91 -6.00
CA HIS A 5 7.34 -27.20 -5.58
C HIS A 5 7.68 -26.01 -4.66
N ARG A 6 8.36 -24.99 -5.17
CA ARG A 6 8.54 -23.69 -4.48
C ARG A 6 7.23 -22.91 -4.52
N LEU A 7 6.99 -22.11 -3.49
CA LEU A 7 5.81 -21.26 -3.44
C LEU A 7 5.94 -20.13 -4.48
N ILE A 8 4.87 -19.87 -5.23
CA ILE A 8 4.82 -18.73 -6.16
C ILE A 8 4.39 -17.49 -5.39
N LEU A 9 5.26 -16.50 -5.33
CA LEU A 9 4.98 -15.19 -4.74
C LEU A 9 4.19 -14.37 -5.76
N ASN A 10 2.90 -14.17 -5.51
CA ASN A 10 2.04 -13.34 -6.37
C ASN A 10 0.97 -12.62 -5.54
N GLY A 11 0.23 -11.71 -6.19
CA GLY A 11 -0.87 -10.97 -5.54
C GLY A 11 -1.98 -11.87 -4.98
N ALA A 12 -2.28 -13.00 -5.61
CA ALA A 12 -3.30 -13.93 -5.11
C ALA A 12 -2.93 -14.55 -3.75
N LEU A 13 -1.63 -14.77 -3.48
CA LEU A 13 -1.17 -15.19 -2.16
C LEU A 13 -1.35 -14.08 -1.12
N LEU A 14 -1.06 -12.82 -1.48
CA LEU A 14 -1.31 -11.68 -0.59
C LEU A 14 -2.80 -11.54 -0.30
N ASP A 15 -3.66 -11.62 -1.31
CA ASP A 15 -5.13 -11.55 -1.16
C ASP A 15 -5.65 -12.67 -0.26
N LEU A 16 -5.11 -13.89 -0.39
CA LEU A 16 -5.42 -14.99 0.50
C LEU A 16 -5.03 -14.65 1.94
N ILE A 17 -3.81 -14.18 2.17
CA ILE A 17 -3.35 -13.81 3.52
C ILE A 17 -4.25 -12.71 4.10
N ASP A 18 -4.50 -11.64 3.34
CA ASP A 18 -5.36 -10.52 3.75
C ASP A 18 -6.79 -10.99 4.07
N SER A 19 -7.36 -11.90 3.28
CA SER A 19 -8.71 -12.41 3.54
C SER A 19 -8.87 -13.13 4.88
N PHE A 20 -7.79 -13.73 5.41
CA PHE A 20 -7.79 -14.33 6.74
C PHE A 20 -7.48 -13.31 7.83
N LEU A 21 -6.48 -12.45 7.61
CA LEU A 21 -5.97 -11.54 8.65
C LEU A 21 -6.82 -10.27 8.84
N LEU A 22 -7.64 -9.89 7.85
CA LEU A 22 -8.57 -8.77 7.95
C LEU A 22 -9.94 -9.15 8.52
N GLN A 23 -10.22 -10.44 8.70
CA GLN A 23 -11.42 -10.89 9.42
C GLN A 23 -11.24 -10.71 10.93
N ASN A 24 -12.34 -10.44 11.62
CA ASN A 24 -12.45 -10.24 13.07
C ASN A 24 -11.49 -11.08 13.95
N ALA A 25 -11.07 -10.43 15.04
CA ALA A 25 -10.05 -10.81 16.02
C ALA A 25 -10.43 -11.98 16.95
N ASP A 26 -10.90 -13.10 16.39
CA ASP A 26 -10.63 -14.36 17.08
C ASP A 26 -9.13 -14.60 16.99
N ASP A 27 -8.47 -14.85 18.14
CA ASP A 27 -7.02 -15.06 18.23
C ASP A 27 -6.51 -16.22 17.34
N ASP A 28 -7.42 -17.01 16.78
CA ASP A 28 -7.15 -18.20 15.97
C ASP A 28 -7.01 -17.94 14.45
N ARG A 29 -7.18 -16.73 13.92
CA ARG A 29 -7.19 -16.50 12.45
C ARG A 29 -5.88 -16.91 11.76
N VAL A 30 -4.76 -16.64 12.40
CA VAL A 30 -3.43 -17.07 11.93
C VAL A 30 -3.36 -18.59 11.90
N ASP A 31 -3.91 -19.26 12.91
CA ASP A 31 -3.92 -20.72 12.98
C ASP A 31 -4.90 -21.35 11.97
N GLN A 32 -6.02 -20.69 11.66
CA GLN A 32 -6.91 -21.08 10.57
C GLN A 32 -6.18 -20.97 9.21
N LEU A 33 -5.45 -19.88 8.97
CA LEU A 33 -4.63 -19.72 7.77
C LEU A 33 -3.54 -20.80 7.70
N ARG A 34 -2.84 -21.07 8.80
CA ARG A 34 -1.84 -22.15 8.86
C ARG A 34 -2.45 -23.52 8.56
N ARG A 35 -3.62 -23.84 9.12
CA ARG A 35 -4.36 -25.08 8.82
C ARG A 35 -4.77 -25.16 7.35
N TYR A 36 -5.25 -24.05 6.79
CA TYR A 36 -5.61 -23.97 5.38
C TYR A 36 -4.40 -24.23 4.46
N LEU A 37 -3.29 -23.54 4.70
CA LEU A 37 -2.05 -23.70 3.93
C LEU A 37 -1.51 -25.13 4.03
N LYS A 38 -1.53 -25.73 5.22
CA LYS A 38 -1.10 -27.12 5.44
C LYS A 38 -1.93 -28.13 4.64
N GLY A 39 -3.22 -27.87 4.46
CA GLY A 39 -4.11 -28.72 3.66
C GLY A 39 -4.01 -28.53 2.15
N LYS A 40 -3.39 -27.43 1.69
CA LYS A 40 -3.32 -27.06 0.26
C LYS A 40 -1.92 -27.20 -0.34
N LEU A 41 -0.88 -27.07 0.48
CA LEU A 41 0.50 -26.98 0.01
C LEU A 41 1.30 -28.24 0.34
N PRO A 42 2.23 -28.66 -0.55
CA PRO A 42 3.29 -29.61 -0.19
C PRO A 42 4.13 -29.08 0.98
N THR A 43 4.74 -29.98 1.76
CA THR A 43 5.48 -29.63 2.99
C THR A 43 6.53 -28.53 2.80
N ALA A 44 7.27 -28.54 1.69
CA ALA A 44 8.28 -27.52 1.41
C ALA A 44 7.65 -26.13 1.20
N ALA A 45 6.62 -26.03 0.36
CA ALA A 45 5.88 -24.78 0.12
C ALA A 45 5.10 -24.30 1.36
N TYR A 46 4.66 -25.23 2.21
CA TYR A 46 3.99 -24.89 3.47
C TYR A 46 4.94 -24.17 4.44
N GLY A 47 6.16 -24.68 4.65
CA GLY A 47 7.14 -24.02 5.52
C GLY A 47 7.49 -22.62 5.05
N GLU A 48 7.67 -22.45 3.73
CA GLU A 48 7.89 -21.14 3.10
C GLU A 48 6.70 -20.20 3.31
N ALA A 49 5.47 -20.67 3.08
CA ALA A 49 4.26 -19.87 3.26
C ALA A 49 4.07 -19.40 4.71
N VAL A 50 4.35 -20.26 5.70
CA VAL A 50 4.28 -19.87 7.13
C VAL A 50 5.28 -18.77 7.45
N GLY A 51 6.52 -18.90 7.00
CA GLY A 51 7.54 -17.85 7.21
C GLY A 51 7.21 -16.53 6.52
N ILE A 52 6.46 -16.56 5.41
CA ILE A 52 5.96 -15.36 4.74
C ILE A 52 4.85 -14.70 5.57
N VAL A 53 3.90 -15.49 6.08
CA VAL A 53 2.80 -14.97 6.92
C VAL A 53 3.35 -14.26 8.15
N GLU A 54 4.34 -14.84 8.83
CA GLU A 54 4.95 -14.25 10.04
C GLU A 54 5.66 -12.92 9.74
N ARG A 55 6.42 -12.86 8.64
CA ARG A 55 7.05 -11.62 8.17
C ARG A 55 6.00 -10.58 7.77
N TYR A 56 4.92 -11.00 7.13
CA TYR A 56 3.83 -10.11 6.74
C TYR A 56 3.13 -9.48 7.95
N GLN A 57 2.79 -10.26 8.98
CA GLN A 57 2.21 -9.75 10.22
C GLN A 57 3.15 -8.77 10.93
N THR A 58 4.45 -9.08 10.97
CA THR A 58 5.47 -8.20 11.52
C THR A 58 5.54 -6.88 10.77
N TYR A 59 5.50 -6.93 9.43
CA TYR A 59 5.48 -5.74 8.59
C TYR A 59 4.21 -4.91 8.79
N MET A 60 3.02 -5.51 8.86
CA MET A 60 1.77 -4.79 9.12
C MET A 60 1.79 -4.01 10.42
N LYS A 61 2.30 -4.62 11.50
CA LYS A 61 2.46 -3.93 12.78
C LYS A 61 3.45 -2.75 12.66
N ALA A 62 4.63 -2.99 12.10
CA ALA A 62 5.64 -1.94 11.95
C ALA A 62 5.19 -0.81 11.00
N HIS A 63 4.35 -1.13 10.01
CA HIS A 63 3.72 -0.16 9.13
C HIS A 63 2.75 0.75 9.89
N ASP A 64 1.89 0.18 10.73
CA ASP A 64 0.96 0.96 11.56
C ASP A 64 1.72 1.85 12.56
N ASP A 65 2.80 1.34 13.16
CA ASP A 65 3.69 2.13 14.02
C ASP A 65 4.35 3.29 13.25
N LEU A 66 4.78 3.06 12.00
CA LEU A 66 5.36 4.08 11.14
C LEU A 66 4.34 5.17 10.77
N LEU A 67 3.10 4.80 10.48
CA LEU A 67 2.00 5.75 10.22
C LEU A 67 1.72 6.61 11.46
N ALA A 68 1.61 5.98 12.63
CA ALA A 68 1.38 6.67 13.90
C ALA A 68 2.49 7.66 14.23
N ALA A 69 3.77 7.27 14.05
CA ALA A 69 4.91 8.15 14.28
C ALA A 69 4.90 9.40 13.38
N GLN A 70 4.32 9.28 12.18
CA GLN A 70 4.19 10.37 11.22
C GLN A 70 2.85 11.09 11.30
N ASN A 71 1.97 10.78 12.27
CA ASN A 71 0.61 11.34 12.33
C ASN A 71 -0.13 11.31 10.97
N LEU A 72 0.18 10.31 10.12
CA LEU A 72 -0.42 10.10 8.82
C LEU A 72 -1.54 9.08 9.02
N GLY A 73 -2.70 9.55 9.50
CA GLY A 73 -3.85 8.69 9.82
C GLY A 73 -5.11 9.03 9.05
N HIS A 74 -5.23 10.24 8.51
CA HIS A 74 -6.39 10.70 7.74
C HIS A 74 -5.97 11.74 6.71
N VAL A 75 -6.16 11.41 5.43
CA VAL A 75 -5.98 12.33 4.30
C VAL A 75 -7.39 12.62 3.77
N GLY A 76 -8.16 13.43 4.50
CA GLY A 76 -9.57 13.70 4.17
C GLY A 76 -9.80 14.93 3.29
N ASP A 77 -8.78 15.79 3.14
CA ASP A 77 -8.88 17.04 2.38
C ASP A 77 -7.62 17.24 1.52
N ALA A 78 -7.84 17.43 0.22
CA ALA A 78 -6.82 17.72 -0.79
C ALA A 78 -5.95 18.95 -0.45
N SER A 79 -6.53 19.94 0.22
CA SER A 79 -5.83 21.17 0.61
C SER A 79 -4.95 21.01 1.84
N ALA A 80 -5.16 19.94 2.63
CA ALA A 80 -4.41 19.65 3.84
C ALA A 80 -3.28 18.62 3.62
N ILE A 81 -3.05 18.20 2.37
CA ILE A 81 -2.08 17.15 2.06
C ILE A 81 -0.67 17.73 2.02
N ASP A 82 0.14 17.34 3.00
CA ASP A 82 1.58 17.56 2.97
C ASP A 82 2.27 16.49 2.11
N ILE A 83 2.43 16.80 0.82
CA ILE A 83 3.01 15.89 -0.18
C ILE A 83 4.46 15.54 0.12
N ASP A 84 5.24 16.46 0.66
CA ASP A 84 6.64 16.20 0.97
C ASP A 84 6.78 15.27 2.19
N ARG A 85 5.91 15.43 3.18
CA ARG A 85 5.81 14.48 4.29
C ARG A 85 5.41 13.09 3.82
N ILE A 86 4.44 12.97 2.90
CA ILE A 86 4.04 11.67 2.33
C ILE A 86 5.19 11.06 1.52
N ALA A 87 5.94 11.87 0.76
CA ALA A 87 7.09 11.39 -0.01
C ALA A 87 8.20 10.83 0.90
N ILE A 88 8.50 11.51 2.02
CA ILE A 88 9.46 11.03 3.03
C ILE A 88 8.96 9.73 3.66
N TRP A 89 7.70 9.69 4.08
CA TRP A 89 7.10 8.49 4.66
C TRP A 89 7.12 7.30 3.67
N ARG A 90 6.85 7.54 2.38
CA ARG A 90 6.91 6.50 1.35
C ARG A 90 8.28 5.87 1.26
N GLN A 91 9.35 6.67 1.33
CA GLN A 91 10.73 6.15 1.33
C GLN A 91 11.03 5.32 2.59
N GLN A 92 10.53 5.74 3.75
CA GLN A 92 10.67 4.98 4.99
C GLN A 92 9.91 3.65 4.91
N ARG A 93 8.69 3.66 4.37
CA ARG A 93 7.86 2.47 4.14
C ARG A 93 8.55 1.46 3.22
N ASP A 94 9.13 1.91 2.10
CA ASP A 94 9.83 1.01 1.17
C ASP A 94 11.03 0.31 1.84
N ARG A 95 11.86 1.07 2.58
CA ARG A 95 12.99 0.51 3.33
C ARG A 95 12.53 -0.49 4.39
N LEU A 96 11.50 -0.14 5.17
CA LEU A 96 10.92 -1.01 6.18
C LEU A 96 10.42 -2.32 5.54
N ARG A 97 9.66 -2.21 4.46
CA ARG A 97 9.07 -3.35 3.75
C ARG A 97 10.15 -4.28 3.20
N ARG A 98 11.18 -3.76 2.54
CA ARG A 98 12.31 -4.57 2.05
C ARG A 98 13.06 -5.25 3.18
N SER A 99 13.27 -4.56 4.30
CA SER A 99 13.97 -5.13 5.46
C SER A 99 13.24 -6.30 6.11
N ILE A 100 11.91 -6.32 6.09
CA ILE A 100 11.09 -7.36 6.72
C ILE A 100 10.69 -8.44 5.72
N LEU A 101 10.21 -8.07 4.53
CA LEU A 101 9.65 -9.00 3.55
C LEU A 101 10.71 -9.54 2.56
N GLY A 102 11.77 -8.77 2.30
CA GLY A 102 12.75 -9.07 1.26
C GLY A 102 12.27 -8.66 -0.14
N ASP A 103 13.24 -8.42 -1.04
CA ASP A 103 12.98 -7.79 -2.34
C ASP A 103 12.00 -8.58 -3.24
N ASP A 104 12.09 -9.92 -3.26
CA ASP A 104 11.21 -10.76 -4.10
C ASP A 104 9.73 -10.57 -3.76
N ILE A 105 9.40 -10.54 -2.46
CA ILE A 105 8.04 -10.30 -1.98
C ILE A 105 7.62 -8.86 -2.29
N VAL A 106 8.51 -7.89 -2.05
CA VAL A 106 8.21 -6.48 -2.33
C VAL A 106 7.87 -6.28 -3.80
N GLN A 107 8.67 -6.84 -4.69
CA GLN A 107 8.45 -6.76 -6.13
C GLN A 107 7.14 -7.45 -6.54
N ALA A 108 6.88 -8.66 -6.05
CA ALA A 108 5.69 -9.41 -6.42
C ALA A 108 4.38 -8.78 -5.94
N TRP A 109 4.40 -8.11 -4.79
CA TRP A 109 3.18 -7.65 -4.12
C TRP A 109 2.91 -6.14 -4.27
N TYR A 110 3.95 -5.32 -4.36
CA TYR A 110 3.79 -3.86 -4.22
C TYR A 110 4.35 -3.04 -5.36
N GLN A 111 5.04 -3.64 -6.35
CA GLN A 111 5.63 -2.89 -7.47
C GLN A 111 4.61 -1.96 -8.15
N ASN A 112 3.39 -2.45 -8.41
CA ASN A 112 2.35 -1.67 -9.09
C ASN A 112 1.80 -0.56 -8.19
N ASP A 113 1.50 -0.87 -6.93
CA ASP A 113 0.99 0.10 -5.96
C ASP A 113 2.02 1.21 -5.66
N ASP A 114 3.30 0.86 -5.59
CA ASP A 114 4.38 1.84 -5.39
C ASP A 114 4.61 2.71 -6.62
N ALA A 115 4.55 2.14 -7.84
CA ALA A 115 4.64 2.92 -9.08
C ALA A 115 3.46 3.88 -9.23
N GLN A 116 2.26 3.44 -8.88
CA GLN A 116 1.05 4.26 -8.89
C GLN A 116 1.16 5.41 -7.88
N LEU A 117 1.63 5.13 -6.66
CA LEU A 117 1.84 6.16 -5.64
C LEU A 117 2.91 7.17 -6.05
N ASP A 118 4.03 6.71 -6.63
CA ASP A 118 5.08 7.61 -7.12
C ASP A 118 4.57 8.54 -8.22
N GLN A 119 3.77 8.02 -9.15
CA GLN A 119 3.09 8.82 -10.17
C GLN A 119 2.18 9.88 -9.54
N VAL A 120 1.34 9.50 -8.58
CA VAL A 120 0.41 10.43 -7.91
C VAL A 120 1.17 11.53 -7.16
N LEU A 121 2.24 11.20 -6.44
CA LEU A 121 3.05 12.18 -5.71
C LEU A 121 3.73 13.18 -6.66
N GLN A 122 4.26 12.70 -7.79
CA GLN A 122 4.90 13.57 -8.78
C GLN A 122 3.88 14.50 -9.45
N GLU A 123 2.72 13.98 -9.84
CA GLU A 123 1.66 14.81 -10.43
C GLU A 123 1.15 15.86 -9.45
N TRP A 124 0.94 15.50 -8.20
CA TRP A 124 0.46 16.44 -7.18
C TRP A 124 1.46 17.55 -6.92
N ARG A 125 2.76 17.24 -6.84
CA ARG A 125 3.81 18.24 -6.71
C ARG A 125 3.82 19.21 -7.89
N GLN A 126 3.73 18.70 -9.12
CA GLN A 126 3.69 19.56 -10.31
C GLN A 126 2.48 20.51 -10.31
N ARG A 127 1.30 20.02 -9.89
CA ARG A 127 0.09 20.86 -9.78
C ARG A 127 0.22 21.99 -8.76
N LEU A 128 0.92 21.75 -7.64
CA LEU A 128 1.21 22.79 -6.65
C LEU A 128 2.16 23.84 -7.23
N GLU A 129 3.25 23.41 -7.87
CA GLU A 129 4.20 24.30 -8.55
C GLU A 129 3.52 25.17 -9.61
N ASP A 130 2.64 24.59 -10.43
CA ASP A 130 1.91 25.29 -11.49
C ASP A 130 0.91 26.32 -10.92
N SER A 131 0.38 26.07 -9.71
CA SER A 131 -0.55 26.98 -9.02
C SER A 131 0.17 28.16 -8.34
N GLU A 132 1.39 27.94 -7.84
CA GLU A 132 2.19 28.96 -7.15
C GLU A 132 3.00 29.84 -8.12
N ALA A 133 3.42 29.30 -9.27
CA ALA A 133 4.26 30.01 -10.24
C ALA A 133 3.73 29.87 -11.67
N PRO A 134 2.72 30.68 -12.07
CA PRO A 134 2.12 30.57 -13.40
C PRO A 134 3.10 30.79 -14.58
N GLN A 135 4.33 31.29 -14.35
CA GLN A 135 5.23 31.76 -15.42
C GLN A 135 6.75 31.55 -15.21
N ALA A 136 7.22 30.70 -14.30
CA ALA A 136 8.66 30.43 -14.23
C ALA A 136 9.13 29.57 -15.44
N PRO A 137 10.16 29.99 -16.21
CA PRO A 137 10.71 29.15 -17.27
C PRO A 137 11.28 27.87 -16.65
N ALA A 138 10.74 26.72 -17.06
CA ALA A 138 11.07 25.41 -16.51
C ALA A 138 12.55 25.07 -16.75
N GLN A 139 13.36 25.06 -15.68
CA GLN A 139 14.75 24.57 -15.73
C GLN A 139 14.87 23.08 -15.40
N ALA A 140 13.78 22.45 -14.92
CA ALA A 140 13.73 21.04 -14.53
C ALA A 140 12.72 20.25 -15.40
N PRO A 141 12.94 18.94 -15.63
CA PRO A 141 11.97 18.09 -16.31
C PRO A 141 10.66 18.05 -15.52
N ARG A 142 9.56 18.46 -16.15
CA ARG A 142 8.22 18.49 -15.56
C ARG A 142 7.54 17.13 -15.64
N TYR A 143 6.74 16.79 -14.63
CA TYR A 143 5.84 15.66 -14.72
C TYR A 143 4.67 16.02 -15.66
N PRO A 144 4.28 15.15 -16.62
CA PRO A 144 3.16 15.46 -17.51
C PRO A 144 1.85 15.44 -16.72
N VAL A 145 1.33 16.63 -16.38
CA VAL A 145 0.01 16.79 -15.78
C VAL A 145 -1.04 16.79 -16.90
N PRO A 146 -2.04 15.89 -16.87
CA PRO A 146 -3.09 15.89 -17.87
C PRO A 146 -3.88 17.21 -17.85
N HIS A 147 -3.92 17.90 -18.99
CA HIS A 147 -4.76 19.08 -19.18
C HIS A 147 -6.16 18.65 -19.59
N TRP A 148 -7.09 18.68 -18.65
CA TRP A 148 -8.49 18.33 -18.89
C TRP A 148 -9.25 19.55 -19.44
N HIS A 149 -9.98 19.35 -20.53
CA HIS A 149 -10.87 20.39 -21.08
C HIS A 149 -12.19 20.49 -20.31
N ASP A 150 -12.51 19.44 -19.54
CA ASP A 150 -13.71 19.33 -18.72
C ASP A 150 -13.34 19.32 -17.24
N LYS A 151 -13.96 20.22 -16.47
CA LYS A 151 -13.77 20.31 -15.02
C LYS A 151 -14.18 19.03 -14.29
N GLN A 152 -15.22 18.34 -14.77
CA GLN A 152 -15.67 17.11 -14.15
C GLN A 152 -14.62 16.00 -14.27
N ALA A 153 -13.94 15.90 -15.42
CA ALA A 153 -12.85 14.96 -15.62
C ALA A 153 -11.63 15.29 -14.75
N GLU A 154 -11.31 16.57 -14.59
CA GLU A 154 -10.25 17.02 -13.69
C GLU A 154 -10.55 16.67 -12.23
N ASP A 155 -11.78 16.89 -11.78
CA ASP A 155 -12.20 16.59 -10.41
C ASP A 155 -12.24 15.08 -10.13
N HIS A 156 -12.69 14.28 -11.10
CA HIS A 156 -12.64 12.83 -10.98
C HIS A 156 -11.19 12.32 -10.87
N HIS A 157 -10.27 12.93 -11.62
CA HIS A 157 -8.84 12.59 -11.54
C HIS A 157 -8.23 13.00 -10.19
N ARG A 158 -8.58 14.18 -9.67
CA ARG A 158 -8.19 14.60 -8.30
C ARG A 158 -8.68 13.60 -7.25
N GLN A 159 -9.95 13.17 -7.34
CA GLN A 159 -10.51 12.16 -6.44
C GLN A 159 -9.82 10.80 -6.57
N TYR A 160 -9.39 10.42 -7.77
CA TYR A 160 -8.59 9.21 -7.97
C TYR A 160 -7.24 9.32 -7.24
N MET A 161 -6.52 10.42 -7.42
CA MET A 161 -5.23 10.66 -6.77
C MET A 161 -5.37 10.66 -5.24
N LEU A 162 -6.42 11.30 -4.70
CA LEU A 162 -6.74 11.25 -3.26
C LEU A 162 -6.91 9.82 -2.76
N ARG A 163 -7.71 9.00 -3.47
CA ARG A 163 -7.92 7.59 -3.10
C ARG A 163 -6.63 6.78 -3.12
N VAL A 164 -5.68 7.07 -4.01
CA VAL A 164 -4.36 6.41 -4.01
C VAL A 164 -3.56 6.80 -2.77
N LEU A 165 -3.56 8.09 -2.39
CA LEU A 165 -2.89 8.57 -1.18
C LEU A 165 -3.53 7.98 0.07
N GLU A 166 -4.85 8.04 0.19
CA GLU A 166 -5.63 7.43 1.27
C GLU A 166 -5.33 5.94 1.40
N LYS A 167 -5.39 5.18 0.31
CA LYS A 167 -5.06 3.74 0.29
C LYS A 167 -3.65 3.50 0.82
N ALA A 168 -2.69 4.33 0.43
CA ALA A 168 -1.31 4.19 0.87
C ALA A 168 -1.17 4.38 2.38
N VAL A 169 -1.83 5.38 2.96
CA VAL A 169 -1.69 5.74 4.39
C VAL A 169 -2.72 5.07 5.30
N THR A 170 -3.60 4.22 4.78
CA THR A 170 -4.56 3.48 5.61
C THR A 170 -3.83 2.41 6.42
N SER A 171 -4.00 2.44 7.73
CA SER A 171 -3.40 1.43 8.61
C SER A 171 -4.05 0.05 8.42
N PHE A 172 -3.32 -1.01 8.72
CA PHE A 172 -3.89 -2.36 8.71
C PHE A 172 -5.02 -2.49 9.73
N ALA A 173 -4.88 -1.83 10.88
CA ALA A 173 -5.94 -1.73 11.88
C ALA A 173 -7.22 -1.03 11.36
N ASP A 174 -7.09 0.01 10.53
CA ASP A 174 -8.24 0.67 9.87
C ASP A 174 -8.86 -0.24 8.81
N ARG A 175 -8.04 -0.91 7.98
CA ARG A 175 -8.52 -1.87 6.97
C ARG A 175 -9.34 -2.99 7.60
N ARG A 176 -8.88 -3.53 8.74
CA ARG A 176 -9.59 -4.57 9.49
C ARG A 176 -10.94 -4.07 10.00
N ARG A 177 -10.99 -2.87 10.58
CA ARG A 177 -12.25 -2.23 11.04
C ARG A 177 -13.25 -2.00 9.91
N ALA A 178 -12.77 -1.53 8.75
CA ALA A 178 -13.59 -1.30 7.57
C ALA A 178 -14.17 -2.60 6.99
N HIS A 179 -13.37 -3.67 6.96
CA HIS A 179 -13.79 -4.99 6.48
C HIS A 179 -14.94 -5.58 7.33
N ASP A 180 -14.96 -5.29 8.63
CA ASP A 180 -15.99 -5.75 9.56
C ASP A 180 -17.28 -4.89 9.54
N GLY A 181 -17.36 -3.88 8.67
CA GLY A 181 -18.56 -3.04 8.53
C GLY A 181 -18.76 -2.01 9.65
N ASN A 182 -17.71 -1.67 10.41
CA ASN A 182 -17.77 -0.61 11.42
C ASN A 182 -17.03 0.63 10.90
N PRO A 183 -17.72 1.60 10.27
CA PRO A 183 -17.08 2.77 9.71
C PRO A 183 -16.48 3.67 10.80
N LEU A 184 -15.42 4.40 10.44
CA LEU A 184 -14.87 5.50 11.22
C LEU A 184 -16.00 6.47 11.59
N ARG A 185 -16.26 6.63 12.89
CA ARG A 185 -17.17 7.65 13.42
C ARG A 185 -16.43 8.96 13.63
#